data_AF-A0A1E1WHI1-F1
#
_entry.id   AF-A0A1E1WHI1-F1
#
_cell.length_a   1.000
_cell.length_b   1.000
_cell.length_c   1.000
_cell.angle_alpha   90.00
_cell.angle_beta   90.00
_cell.angle_gamma   90.00
#
_symmetry.space_group_name_H-M   'P 1'
#
loop_
_entity.id
_entity.type
_entity.pdbx_description
1 polymer ?
#
loop_
_entity_poly.entity_id
_entity_poly.type
_entity_poly.pdbx_seq_one_letter_code
_entity_poly.pdbx_strand_id
1 'polypeptide(L)'
;MEQGGNLYERQLEIKQKIESLYTNFKKDGAERKSKVDYFKKRSETLVQLWTEFESNHEQLCKSESRTHPYFVTICHEKARDTFLELTTLLNEGYKKLAKPCDAS
;
A
#
# COMPACT_ATOMS: atom_id res chain seq x y z
N MET A 1 16.78 8.98 25.83
CA MET A 1 16.76 8.36 24.49
C MET A 1 15.32 7.98 24.20
N GLU A 2 14.58 8.84 23.51
CA GLU A 2 13.21 8.57 23.08
C GLU A 2 13.20 8.60 21.56
N GLN A 3 13.41 7.44 20.93
CA GLN A 3 13.33 7.29 19.47
C GLN A 3 12.21 6.34 19.02
N GLY A 4 11.38 5.82 19.93
CA GLY A 4 10.28 4.90 19.61
C GLY A 4 9.00 5.56 19.09
N GLY A 5 8.75 6.85 19.40
CA GLY A 5 7.51 7.54 19.04
C GLY A 5 7.31 7.78 17.54
N ASN A 6 8.40 8.10 16.82
CA ASN A 6 8.33 8.53 15.42
C ASN A 6 7.96 7.38 14.45
N LEU A 7 8.46 6.16 14.68
CA LEU A 7 8.24 5.05 13.76
C LEU A 7 6.79 4.55 13.79
N TYR A 8 6.16 4.51 14.97
CA TYR A 8 4.76 4.08 15.05
C TYR A 8 3.81 5.07 14.39
N GLU A 9 3.98 6.38 14.67
CA GLU A 9 3.21 7.43 14.01
C GLU A 9 3.39 7.35 12.49
N ARG A 10 4.62 7.14 12.04
CA ARG A 10 4.92 6.97 10.62
C ARG A 10 4.24 5.75 10.00
N GLN A 11 4.14 4.62 10.72
CA GLN A 11 3.38 3.47 10.25
C GLN A 11 1.89 3.80 10.08
N LEU A 12 1.30 4.54 11.02
CA LEU A 12 -0.10 4.98 10.91
C LEU A 12 -0.31 5.88 9.69
N GLU A 13 0.59 6.84 9.46
CA GLU A 13 0.54 7.71 8.28
C GLU A 13 0.64 6.90 6.97
N ILE A 14 1.59 5.99 6.87
CA ILE A 14 1.79 5.19 5.66
C ILE A 14 0.58 4.28 5.43
N LYS A 15 0.07 3.64 6.49
CA LYS A 15 -1.17 2.84 6.41
C LYS A 15 -2.33 3.68 5.86
N GLN A 16 -2.55 4.88 6.38
CA GLN A 16 -3.60 5.77 5.89
C GLN A 16 -3.41 6.18 4.43
N LYS A 17 -2.16 6.37 3.98
CA LYS A 17 -1.85 6.65 2.57
C LYS A 17 -2.18 5.46 1.66
N ILE A 18 -1.87 4.23 2.09
CA ILE A 18 -2.23 3.01 1.36
C ILE A 18 -3.76 2.86 1.28
N GLU A 19 -4.48 3.04 2.39
CA GLU A 19 -5.95 3.00 2.43
C GLU A 19 -6.59 4.09 1.55
N SER A 20 -5.98 5.27 1.52
CA SER A 20 -6.42 6.38 0.66
C SER A 20 -6.20 6.06 -0.81
N LEU A 21 -5.04 5.52 -1.19
CA LEU A 21 -4.76 5.08 -2.57
C LEU A 21 -5.78 4.03 -3.02
N TYR A 22 -6.07 3.07 -2.14
CA TYR A 22 -7.07 2.03 -2.40
C TYR A 22 -8.47 2.61 -2.61
N THR A 23 -8.92 3.47 -1.69
CA THR A 23 -10.24 4.11 -1.77
C THR A 23 -10.37 4.99 -3.01
N ASN A 24 -9.34 5.79 -3.30
CA ASN A 24 -9.30 6.62 -4.51
C ASN A 24 -9.37 5.74 -5.76
N PHE A 25 -8.54 4.68 -5.84
CA PHE A 25 -8.56 3.77 -6.97
C PHE A 25 -9.94 3.14 -7.20
N LYS A 26 -10.67 2.73 -6.15
CA LYS A 26 -12.03 2.18 -6.31
C LYS A 26 -13.01 3.22 -6.86
N LYS A 27 -12.92 4.46 -6.40
CA LYS A 27 -13.77 5.59 -6.83
C LYS A 27 -13.39 6.15 -8.20
N ASP A 28 -12.15 5.96 -8.63
CA ASP A 28 -11.67 6.44 -9.92
C ASP A 28 -12.45 5.79 -11.08
N GLY A 29 -13.01 6.63 -11.95
CA GLY A 29 -13.80 6.20 -13.09
C GLY A 29 -12.99 5.54 -14.21
N ALA A 30 -13.69 4.92 -15.16
CA ALA A 30 -13.09 4.19 -16.28
C ALA A 30 -12.12 5.03 -17.13
N GLU A 31 -12.37 6.33 -17.29
CA GLU A 31 -11.51 7.24 -18.05
C GLU A 31 -10.10 7.37 -17.46
N ARG A 32 -9.97 7.37 -16.13
CA ARG A 32 -8.64 7.39 -15.49
C ARG A 32 -7.97 6.02 -15.60
N LYS A 33 -8.75 4.95 -15.48
CA LYS A 33 -8.34 3.54 -15.58
C LYS A 33 -8.13 3.04 -17.01
N SER A 34 -8.22 3.89 -18.03
CA SER A 34 -7.85 3.54 -19.41
C SER A 34 -6.39 3.85 -19.75
N LYS A 35 -5.70 4.59 -18.87
CA LYS A 35 -4.34 5.07 -19.11
C LYS A 35 -3.33 4.10 -18.49
N VAL A 36 -2.44 3.51 -19.28
CA VAL A 36 -1.38 2.61 -18.76
C VAL A 36 -0.51 3.30 -17.71
N ASP A 37 -0.14 4.56 -17.96
CA ASP A 37 0.68 5.40 -17.08
C ASP A 37 0.04 5.62 -15.70
N TYR A 38 -1.30 5.59 -15.62
CA TYR A 38 -2.04 5.73 -14.36
C TYR A 38 -1.79 4.55 -13.42
N PHE A 39 -1.77 3.32 -13.95
CA PHE A 39 -1.50 2.12 -13.16
C PHE A 39 -0.03 2.07 -12.72
N LYS A 40 0.88 2.42 -13.64
CA LYS A 40 2.32 2.44 -13.35
C LYS A 40 2.65 3.38 -12.19
N LYS A 41 2.22 4.65 -12.27
CA LYS A 41 2.46 5.65 -11.21
C LYS A 41 1.89 5.24 -9.84
N ARG A 42 0.68 4.67 -9.82
CA ARG A 42 0.07 4.19 -8.58
C ARG A 42 0.80 2.97 -8.01
N SER A 43 1.22 2.05 -8.86
CA SER A 43 2.02 0.90 -8.45
C SER A 43 3.36 1.34 -7.87
N GLU A 44 4.05 2.29 -8.51
CA GLU A 44 5.32 2.84 -8.01
C GLU A 44 5.14 3.50 -6.64
N THR A 45 4.11 4.35 -6.49
CA THR A 45 3.79 5.01 -5.22
C THR A 45 3.47 3.99 -4.12
N LEU A 46 2.67 2.97 -4.44
CA LEU A 46 2.29 1.92 -3.50
C LEU A 46 3.50 1.11 -3.03
N VAL A 47 4.40 0.73 -3.94
CA VAL A 47 5.64 0.00 -3.62
C VAL A 47 6.59 0.84 -2.78
N GLN A 48 6.71 2.15 -3.05
CA GLN A 48 7.52 3.05 -2.23
C GLN A 48 7.00 3.13 -0.79
N LEU A 49 5.69 3.33 -0.63
CA LEU A 49 5.03 3.34 0.68
C LEU A 49 5.23 2.02 1.42
N TRP A 50 5.05 0.89 0.74
CA TRP A 50 5.21 -0.44 1.35
C TRP A 50 6.66 -0.73 1.76
N THR A 51 7.64 -0.37 0.92
CA THR A 51 9.06 -0.53 1.24
C THR A 51 9.44 0.23 2.51
N GLU A 52 8.96 1.47 2.65
CA GLU A 52 9.16 2.26 3.87
C GLU A 52 8.46 1.63 5.08
N PHE A 53 7.23 1.13 4.89
CA PHE A 53 6.45 0.46 5.93
C PHE A 53 7.16 -0.80 6.47
N GLU A 54 7.71 -1.63 5.59
CA GLU A 54 8.45 -2.85 5.96
C GLU A 54 9.73 -2.52 6.72
N SER A 55 10.52 -1.54 6.25
CA SER A 55 11.74 -1.09 6.95
C SER A 55 11.42 -0.57 8.36
N ASN A 56 10.33 0.18 8.51
CA ASN A 56 9.87 0.66 9.82
C ASN A 56 9.36 -0.50 10.69
N HIS A 57 8.70 -1.50 10.10
CA HIS A 57 8.23 -2.69 10.79
C HIS A 57 9.41 -3.49 11.38
N GLU A 58 10.46 -3.69 10.61
CA GLU A 58 11.67 -4.38 11.08
C GLU A 58 12.32 -3.67 12.27
N GLN A 59 12.34 -2.34 12.25
CA GLN A 59 12.86 -1.54 13.38
C GLN A 59 11.96 -1.64 14.61
N LEU A 60 10.64 -1.53 14.44
CA LEU A 60 9.67 -1.70 15.53
C LEU A 60 9.74 -3.10 16.14
N CYS A 61 9.94 -4.15 15.33
CA CYS A 61 10.12 -5.52 15.81
C CYS A 61 11.38 -5.70 16.67
N LYS A 62 12.42 -4.86 16.48
CA LYS A 62 13.66 -4.90 17.25
C LYS A 62 13.61 -4.04 18.51
N SER A 63 12.86 -2.94 18.47
CA SER A 63 12.90 -1.90 19.50
C SER A 63 11.69 -1.90 20.43
N GLU A 64 10.52 -2.35 19.97
CA GLU A 64 9.26 -2.25 20.70
C GLU A 64 8.78 -3.60 21.25
N SER A 65 8.03 -3.55 22.35
CA SER A 65 7.45 -4.74 22.98
C SER A 65 6.21 -5.24 22.24
N ARG A 66 5.88 -6.53 22.33
CA ARG A 66 4.68 -7.13 21.71
C ARG A 66 3.34 -6.57 22.24
N THR A 67 3.36 -5.92 23.39
CA THR A 67 2.22 -5.20 23.98
C THR A 67 2.04 -3.81 23.39
N HIS A 68 2.97 -3.33 22.56
CA HIS A 68 2.87 -2.03 21.92
C HIS A 68 1.63 -1.99 20.99
N PRO A 69 0.87 -0.87 20.94
CA PRO A 69 -0.36 -0.74 20.16
C PRO A 69 -0.23 -1.19 18.70
N TYR A 70 0.94 -0.97 18.08
CA TYR A 70 1.25 -1.45 16.74
C TYR A 70 1.02 -2.95 16.54
N PHE A 71 1.48 -3.78 17.48
CA PHE A 71 1.35 -5.24 17.40
C PHE A 71 -0.02 -5.72 17.89
N VAL A 72 -0.55 -5.10 18.94
CA VAL A 72 -1.89 -5.43 19.47
C VAL A 72 -2.98 -5.17 18.45
N THR A 73 -2.85 -4.11 17.66
CA THR A 73 -3.84 -3.74 16.63
C THR A 73 -3.64 -4.46 15.30
N ILE A 74 -2.67 -5.37 15.21
CA ILE A 74 -2.26 -6.07 13.98
C ILE A 74 -2.05 -5.10 12.81
N CYS A 75 -1.42 -3.96 13.09
CA CYS A 75 -1.29 -2.84 12.14
C CYS A 75 -0.58 -3.27 10.85
N HIS A 76 0.47 -4.09 10.98
CA HIS A 76 1.20 -4.64 9.84
C HIS A 76 0.34 -5.50 8.93
N GLU A 77 -0.39 -6.47 9.51
CA GLU A 77 -1.22 -7.40 8.76
C GLU A 77 -2.34 -6.67 8.00
N LYS A 78 -2.99 -5.69 8.63
CA LYS A 78 -4.03 -4.87 7.99
C LYS A 78 -3.49 -4.03 6.82
N ALA A 79 -2.31 -3.42 7.00
CA ALA A 79 -1.67 -2.66 5.93
C ALA A 79 -1.24 -3.58 4.77
N ARG A 80 -0.72 -4.77 5.10
CA ARG A 80 -0.32 -5.79 4.14
C ARG A 80 -1.49 -6.26 3.29
N ASP A 81 -2.63 -6.57 3.91
CA ASP A 81 -3.82 -7.02 3.20
C ASP A 81 -4.29 -5.98 2.18
N THR A 82 -4.37 -4.71 2.61
CA THR A 82 -4.73 -3.58 1.73
C THR A 82 -3.72 -3.40 0.60
N PHE A 83 -2.42 -3.54 0.89
CA PHE A 83 -1.35 -3.47 -0.11
C PHE A 83 -1.49 -4.59 -1.16
N LEU A 84 -1.71 -5.84 -0.73
CA LEU A 84 -1.85 -6.99 -1.61
C LEU A 84 -3.10 -6.87 -2.49
N GLU A 85 -4.22 -6.45 -1.92
CA GLU A 85 -5.46 -6.25 -2.65
C GLU A 85 -5.30 -5.14 -3.70
N LEU A 86 -4.75 -3.99 -3.33
CA LEU A 86 -4.52 -2.89 -4.28
C LEU A 86 -3.52 -3.28 -5.37
N THR A 87 -2.45 -4.00 -5.02
CA THR A 87 -1.47 -4.50 -5.98
C THR A 87 -2.13 -5.44 -6.99
N THR A 88 -3.01 -6.31 -6.52
CA THR A 88 -3.77 -7.23 -7.39
C THR A 88 -4.65 -6.45 -8.36
N LEU A 89 -5.44 -5.50 -7.85
CA LEU A 89 -6.31 -4.64 -8.66
C LEU A 89 -5.55 -3.82 -9.71
N LEU A 90 -4.39 -3.25 -9.34
CA LEU A 90 -3.55 -2.48 -10.24
C LEU A 90 -2.97 -3.37 -11.34
N ASN A 91 -2.48 -4.56 -10.99
CA ASN A 91 -1.94 -5.52 -11.96
C ASN A 91 -3.01 -6.06 -12.91
N GLU A 92 -4.21 -6.36 -12.40
CA GLU A 92 -5.32 -6.79 -13.25
C GLU A 92 -5.75 -5.69 -14.23
N GLY A 93 -5.86 -4.45 -13.75
CA GLY A 93 -6.16 -3.31 -14.62
C GLY A 93 -5.08 -3.08 -15.67
N TYR A 94 -3.81 -3.16 -15.29
CA TYR A 94 -2.69 -3.05 -16.22
C TYR A 94 -2.71 -4.17 -17.28
N LYS A 95 -2.92 -5.44 -16.87
CA LYS A 95 -3.01 -6.58 -17.79
C LYS A 95 -4.16 -6.45 -18.78
N LYS A 96 -5.31 -5.91 -18.36
CA LYS A 96 -6.46 -5.66 -19.24
C LYS A 96 -6.15 -4.62 -20.32
N LEU A 97 -5.30 -3.63 -20.02
CA LEU A 97 -4.85 -2.64 -21.01
C LEU A 97 -3.70 -3.14 -21.88
N ALA A 98 -2.82 -3.99 -21.33
CA ALA A 98 -1.65 -4.51 -22.04
C ALA A 98 -2.00 -5.67 -22.98
N LYS A 99 -3.14 -6.34 -22.80
CA LYS A 99 -3.70 -7.23 -23.82
C LYS A 99 -4.48 -6.37 -24.82
N PRO A 100 -3.94 -6.09 -26.03
CA PRO A 100 -4.82 -5.64 -27.10
C PRO A 100 -5.89 -6.69 -27.30
N CYS A 101 -7.11 -6.24 -27.56
CA CYS A 101 -8.19 -7.08 -28.05
C CYS A 101 -7.66 -7.93 -29.22
N ASP A 102 -7.38 -9.21 -28.99
CA ASP A 102 -7.45 -10.22 -30.04
C ASP A 102 -8.92 -10.31 -30.44
N ALA A 103 -9.36 -9.35 -31.23
CA ALA A 103 -10.59 -9.43 -31.97
C ALA A 103 -10.36 -10.48 -33.06
N SER A 104 -10.69 -11.73 -32.72
CA SER A 104 -10.98 -12.78 -33.69
C SER A 104 -12.29 -12.49 -34.43
#